data_AF-A0A7S2H756-F1
#
_entry.id   AF-A0A7S2H756-F1
#
_cell.length_a   1.000
_cell.length_b   1.000
_cell.length_c   1.000
_cell.angle_alpha   90.00
_cell.angle_beta   90.00
_cell.angle_gamma   90.00
#
_symmetry.space_group_name_H-M   'P 1'
#
loop_
_entity.id
_entity.type
_entity.pdbx_description
1 polymer ?
#
loop_
_entity_poly.entity_id
_entity_poly.type
_entity_poly.pdbx_seq_one_letter_code
_entity_poly.pdbx_strand_id
1 'polypeptide(L)'
;AATTTNASSTTTATTIVSDDDSSPLFLYYAFQINHNPLQAPDGYWERFSGIEDEKRRNYTAMTPFMDQAMENLTQALRQRGMWDNTVLVWISDNGGPSGSDCDSANNYPYRGGKYSDMEGGVRVL
;
A
#
# COMPACT_ATOMS: atom_id res chain seq x y z
N ALA A 1 -20.16 8.74 -11.72
CA ALA A 1 -20.68 7.60 -10.95
C ALA A 1 -19.49 6.90 -10.31
N ALA A 2 -19.48 6.69 -9.00
CA ALA A 2 -18.38 6.03 -8.32
C ALA A 2 -18.46 4.52 -8.60
N THR A 3 -17.63 4.03 -9.51
CA THR A 3 -17.55 2.61 -9.86
C THR A 3 -16.58 1.94 -8.90
N THR A 4 -17.10 1.22 -7.90
CA THR A 4 -16.33 0.31 -7.05
C THR A 4 -16.17 -1.02 -7.77
N THR A 5 -15.03 -1.22 -8.43
CA THR A 5 -14.66 -2.50 -9.06
C THR A 5 -13.62 -3.23 -8.22
N ASN A 6 -14.05 -4.37 -7.65
CA ASN A 6 -13.20 -5.41 -7.04
C ASN A 6 -12.39 -6.17 -8.12
N ALA A 7 -11.57 -5.47 -8.90
CA ALA A 7 -10.48 -6.07 -9.64
C ALA A 7 -9.19 -5.92 -8.81
N SER A 8 -8.23 -6.83 -8.97
CA SER A 8 -6.88 -6.70 -8.39
C SER A 8 -6.46 -5.24 -8.44
N SER A 9 -6.24 -4.62 -7.28
CA SER A 9 -6.30 -3.18 -7.09
C SER A 9 -5.45 -2.38 -8.10
N THR A 10 -4.39 -3.01 -8.61
CA THR A 10 -3.45 -2.50 -9.62
C THR A 10 -4.05 -2.27 -11.01
N THR A 11 -5.01 -3.10 -11.45
CA THR A 11 -5.63 -2.99 -12.79
C THR A 11 -6.66 -1.86 -12.85
N THR A 12 -7.33 -1.56 -11.72
CA THR A 12 -8.37 -0.53 -11.66
C THR A 12 -7.77 0.88 -11.75
N ALA A 13 -6.63 1.13 -11.10
CA ALA A 13 -6.01 2.46 -11.08
C ALA A 13 -5.47 2.90 -12.45
N THR A 14 -4.84 1.99 -13.21
CA THR A 14 -4.39 2.28 -14.58
C THR A 14 -5.57 2.46 -15.56
N THR A 15 -6.68 1.75 -15.32
CA THR A 15 -7.91 1.92 -16.11
C THR A 15 -8.53 3.30 -15.91
N ILE A 16 -8.53 3.83 -14.68
CA ILE A 16 -9.06 5.18 -14.39
C ILE A 16 -8.20 6.27 -15.02
N VAL A 17 -6.86 6.10 -15.00
CA VAL A 17 -5.97 7.01 -15.72
C VAL A 17 -6.22 6.97 -17.23
N SER A 18 -6.78 5.89 -17.77
CA SER A 18 -7.07 5.72 -19.20
C SER A 18 -8.39 6.36 -19.67
N ASP A 19 -9.12 7.04 -18.78
CA ASP A 19 -10.43 7.68 -19.08
C ASP A 19 -10.28 9.08 -19.73
N ASP A 20 -11.39 9.79 -19.91
CA ASP A 20 -11.43 11.18 -20.42
C ASP A 20 -10.53 12.15 -19.61
N ASP A 21 -9.66 12.88 -20.29
CA ASP A 21 -8.73 13.86 -19.71
C ASP A 21 -9.25 15.31 -19.77
N SER A 22 -10.52 15.50 -20.16
CA SER A 22 -11.16 16.81 -20.23
C SER A 22 -11.31 17.53 -18.88
N SER A 23 -11.16 16.81 -17.76
CA SER A 23 -11.32 17.35 -16.40
C SER A 23 -10.22 16.86 -15.43
N PRO A 24 -9.88 17.64 -14.38
CA PRO A 24 -8.90 17.21 -13.39
C PRO A 24 -9.31 15.92 -12.66
N LEU A 25 -8.38 14.98 -12.53
CA LEU A 25 -8.60 13.71 -11.83
C LEU A 25 -8.44 13.86 -10.31
N PHE A 26 -9.40 13.33 -9.56
CA PHE A 26 -9.24 13.00 -8.14
C PHE A 26 -9.34 11.48 -7.95
N LEU A 27 -8.29 10.87 -7.39
CA LEU A 27 -8.22 9.44 -7.13
C LEU A 27 -7.91 9.18 -5.66
N TYR A 28 -8.80 8.46 -4.99
CA TYR A 28 -8.54 7.90 -3.67
C TYR A 28 -8.24 6.40 -3.83
N TYR A 29 -6.97 6.03 -3.63
CA TYR A 29 -6.52 4.65 -3.81
C TYR A 29 -6.12 4.01 -2.47
N ALA A 30 -7.06 3.27 -1.87
CA ALA A 30 -6.89 2.63 -0.56
C ALA A 30 -6.50 1.16 -0.69
N PHE A 31 -5.25 0.82 -0.34
CA PHE A 31 -4.74 -0.54 -0.38
C PHE A 31 -5.22 -1.37 0.82
N GLN A 32 -5.42 -2.68 0.59
CA GLN A 32 -5.57 -3.67 1.67
C GLN A 32 -4.21 -4.23 2.14
N ILE A 33 -3.15 -3.98 1.39
CA ILE A 33 -1.81 -4.54 1.61
C ILE A 33 -1.28 -4.14 3.00
N ASN A 34 -0.54 -5.07 3.64
CA ASN A 34 -0.03 -4.95 5.01
C ASN A 34 -1.10 -4.92 6.13
N HIS A 35 -2.36 -5.22 5.81
CA HIS A 35 -3.39 -5.63 6.78
C HIS A 35 -3.49 -7.17 6.85
N ASN A 36 -4.09 -7.70 7.91
CA ASN A 36 -4.41 -9.13 7.96
C ASN A 36 -5.54 -9.49 6.95
N PRO A 37 -5.58 -10.73 6.42
CA PRO A 37 -4.61 -11.83 6.60
C PRO A 37 -3.28 -11.57 5.87
N LEU A 38 -2.18 -12.14 6.39
CA LEU A 38 -0.84 -12.00 5.81
C LEU A 38 -0.70 -12.88 4.56
N GLN A 39 -1.01 -12.31 3.40
CA GLN A 39 -1.04 -13.02 2.12
C GLN A 39 -0.22 -12.24 1.09
N ALA A 40 0.74 -12.93 0.47
CA ALA A 40 1.49 -12.44 -0.68
C ALA A 40 1.39 -13.45 -1.83
N PRO A 41 1.54 -13.03 -3.09
CA PRO A 41 1.61 -13.95 -4.21
C PRO A 41 2.73 -14.99 -4.04
N ASP A 42 2.55 -16.17 -4.63
CA ASP A 42 3.51 -17.26 -4.51
C ASP A 42 4.93 -16.82 -4.93
N GLY A 43 5.93 -17.24 -4.16
CA GLY A 43 7.35 -16.93 -4.39
C GLY A 43 7.81 -15.56 -3.89
N TYR A 44 6.91 -14.64 -3.49
CA TYR A 44 7.32 -13.33 -2.98
C TYR A 44 8.12 -13.42 -1.67
N TRP A 45 7.80 -14.39 -0.81
CA TRP A 45 8.50 -14.61 0.46
C TRP A 45 9.94 -15.13 0.29
N GLU A 46 10.28 -15.74 -0.85
CA GLU A 46 11.62 -16.29 -1.09
C GLU A 46 12.69 -15.18 -1.10
N ARG A 47 12.31 -13.99 -1.58
CA ARG A 47 13.11 -12.76 -1.54
C ARG A 47 13.48 -12.34 -0.13
N PHE A 48 12.73 -12.81 0.86
CA PHE A 48 12.85 -12.47 2.28
C PHE A 48 13.21 -13.68 3.14
N SER A 49 13.80 -14.73 2.55
CA SER A 49 14.25 -15.94 3.23
C SER A 49 15.23 -15.70 4.39
N GLY A 50 15.93 -14.55 4.40
CA GLY A 50 16.77 -14.13 5.53
C GLY A 50 16.00 -13.65 6.77
N ILE A 51 14.67 -13.47 6.68
CA ILE A 51 13.82 -13.15 7.83
C ILE A 51 13.34 -14.47 8.44
N GLU A 52 13.84 -14.80 9.63
CA GLU A 52 13.51 -16.05 10.32
C GLU A 52 12.04 -16.10 10.77
N ASP A 53 11.54 -15.01 11.36
CA ASP A 53 10.15 -14.89 11.79
C ASP A 53 9.20 -14.93 10.58
N GLU A 54 8.39 -15.98 10.50
CA GLU A 54 7.52 -16.24 9.36
C GLU A 54 6.46 -15.15 9.17
N LYS A 55 5.88 -14.62 10.25
CA LYS A 55 4.85 -13.58 10.15
C LYS A 55 5.47 -12.29 9.63
N ARG A 56 6.65 -11.92 10.11
CA ARG A 56 7.43 -10.78 9.60
C ARG A 56 7.85 -11.00 8.16
N ARG A 57 8.27 -12.21 7.78
CA ARG A 57 8.62 -12.54 6.41
C ARG A 57 7.42 -12.37 5.48
N ASN A 58 6.27 -12.92 5.85
CA ASN A 58 5.03 -12.79 5.08
C ASN A 58 4.56 -11.32 5.02
N TYR A 59 4.57 -10.60 6.15
CA TYR A 59 4.23 -9.17 6.21
C TYR A 59 5.13 -8.33 5.30
N THR A 60 6.44 -8.58 5.34
CA THR A 60 7.43 -7.88 4.49
C THR A 60 7.22 -8.22 3.01
N ALA A 61 6.82 -9.45 2.70
CA ALA A 61 6.56 -9.91 1.34
C ALA A 61 5.34 -9.24 0.68
N MET A 62 4.42 -8.67 1.47
CA MET A 62 3.26 -7.93 0.94
C MET A 62 3.66 -6.56 0.39
N THR A 63 4.62 -5.88 1.02
CA THR A 63 4.98 -4.49 0.69
C THR A 63 5.47 -4.28 -0.75
N PRO A 64 6.33 -5.16 -1.33
CA PRO A 64 6.73 -5.03 -2.73
C PRO A 64 5.57 -5.06 -3.74
N PHE A 65 4.45 -5.71 -3.42
CA PHE A 65 3.29 -5.73 -4.31
C PHE A 65 2.61 -4.36 -4.37
N MET A 66 2.50 -3.68 -3.23
CA MET A 66 1.99 -2.30 -3.17
C MET A 66 2.93 -1.32 -3.87
N ASP A 67 4.24 -1.48 -3.68
CA ASP A 67 5.27 -0.68 -4.38
C ASP A 67 5.16 -0.83 -5.91
N GLN A 68 5.03 -2.06 -6.41
CA GLN A 68 4.83 -2.32 -7.84
C GLN A 68 3.51 -1.72 -8.37
N ALA A 69 2.45 -1.74 -7.56
CA ALA A 69 1.19 -1.13 -7.96
C ALA A 69 1.31 0.40 -8.09
N MET A 70 2.07 1.04 -7.21
CA MET A 70 2.38 2.47 -7.30
C MET A 70 3.31 2.79 -8.48
N GLU A 71 4.28 1.94 -8.78
CA GLU A 71 5.07 2.06 -10.01
C GLU A 71 4.16 2.07 -11.24
N ASN A 72 3.26 1.09 -11.38
CA ASN A 72 2.33 1.01 -12.51
C ASN A 72 1.43 2.24 -12.63
N LEU A 73 0.90 2.76 -11.51
CA LEU A 73 0.07 3.97 -11.50
C LEU A 73 0.86 5.21 -11.96
N THR A 74 2.04 5.42 -11.39
CA THR A 74 2.87 6.59 -11.73
C THR A 74 3.39 6.52 -13.16
N GLN A 75 3.71 5.32 -13.67
CA GLN A 75 4.05 5.12 -15.08
C GLN A 75 2.86 5.44 -16.00
N ALA A 76 1.64 5.00 -15.68
CA ALA A 76 0.45 5.33 -16.46
C ALA A 76 0.20 6.85 -16.52
N LEU A 77 0.30 7.55 -15.38
CA LEU A 77 0.18 9.01 -15.32
C LEU A 77 1.23 9.72 -16.17
N ARG A 78 2.47 9.22 -16.18
CA ARG A 78 3.56 9.75 -17.03
C ARG A 78 3.31 9.53 -18.51
N GLN A 79 2.88 8.32 -18.90
CA GLN A 79 2.58 7.98 -20.30
C GLN A 79 1.45 8.84 -20.87
N ARG A 80 0.54 9.31 -20.02
CA ARG A 80 -0.54 10.24 -20.39
C ARG A 80 -0.20 11.72 -20.25
N GLY A 81 1.03 12.08 -19.85
CA GLY A 81 1.42 13.47 -19.64
C GLY A 81 0.72 14.17 -18.47
N MET A 82 0.08 13.41 -17.57
CA MET A 82 -0.64 13.95 -16.41
C MET A 82 0.28 14.18 -15.20
N TRP A 83 1.44 13.52 -15.18
CA TRP A 83 2.32 13.46 -14.01
C TRP A 83 2.79 14.85 -13.53
N ASP A 84 3.18 15.72 -14.46
CA ASP A 84 3.75 17.03 -14.12
C ASP A 84 2.73 17.98 -13.47
N ASN A 85 1.43 17.69 -13.61
CA ASN A 85 0.33 18.42 -12.98
C ASN A 85 -0.44 17.54 -11.97
N THR A 86 0.22 16.54 -11.39
CA THR A 86 -0.35 15.66 -10.36
C THR A 86 0.27 15.96 -8.99
N VAL A 87 -0.58 16.12 -7.97
CA VAL A 87 -0.14 16.06 -6.57
C VAL A 87 -0.45 14.67 -6.03
N LEU A 88 0.60 13.92 -5.69
CA LEU A 88 0.48 12.61 -5.07
C LEU A 88 0.68 12.73 -3.56
N VAL A 89 -0.32 12.32 -2.79
CA VAL A 89 -0.21 12.12 -1.34
C VAL A 89 -0.24 10.62 -1.07
N TRP A 90 0.80 10.13 -0.42
CA TRP A 90 0.91 8.74 0.01
C TRP A 90 0.94 8.70 1.52
N ILE A 91 -0.09 8.08 2.12
CA ILE A 91 -0.24 8.03 3.57
C ILE A 91 -0.78 6.69 4.04
N SER A 92 -0.33 6.26 5.23
CA SER A 92 -0.92 5.12 5.94
C SER A 92 -2.09 5.57 6.83
N ASP A 93 -3.12 4.74 7.02
CA ASP A 93 -4.29 5.09 7.82
C ASP A 93 -4.04 5.05 9.34
N ASN A 94 -3.00 4.33 9.79
CA ASN A 94 -2.52 4.27 11.17
C ASN A 94 -1.10 3.71 11.23
N GLY A 95 -0.48 3.78 12.40
CA GLY A 95 0.78 3.11 12.67
C GLY A 95 0.64 1.58 12.63
N GLY A 96 1.74 0.90 12.32
CA GLY A 96 1.70 -0.52 12.02
C GLY A 96 1.23 -1.39 13.19
N PRO A 97 0.54 -2.51 12.95
CA PRO A 97 0.22 -3.48 13.98
C PRO A 97 1.49 -4.08 14.58
N SER A 98 1.74 -3.84 15.87
CA SER A 98 2.86 -4.38 16.63
C SER A 98 2.40 -4.78 18.03
N GLY A 99 2.39 -6.08 18.35
CA GLY A 99 2.08 -6.57 19.70
C GLY A 99 0.89 -7.53 19.84
N SER A 100 0.16 -7.87 18.77
CA SER A 100 -0.87 -8.92 18.73
C SER A 100 -0.44 -10.16 17.91
N ASP A 101 -1.18 -11.26 18.01
CA ASP A 101 -0.87 -12.51 17.29
C ASP A 101 -0.95 -12.38 15.75
N CYS A 102 -1.55 -11.32 15.22
CA CYS A 102 -1.60 -11.05 13.78
C CYS A 102 -0.64 -9.93 13.32
N ASP A 103 0.26 -9.50 14.20
CA ASP A 103 1.03 -8.28 14.05
C ASP A 103 2.50 -8.58 13.77
N SER A 104 3.06 -8.00 12.70
CA SER A 104 4.50 -8.07 12.44
C SER A 104 5.04 -6.81 11.78
N ALA A 105 4.33 -5.69 11.94
CA ALA A 105 4.85 -4.39 11.52
C ALA A 105 6.01 -3.95 12.42
N ASN A 106 6.73 -2.92 11.98
CA ASN A 106 7.82 -2.34 12.77
C ASN A 106 7.65 -0.83 12.78
N ASN A 107 7.42 -0.28 13.96
CA ASN A 107 7.22 1.15 14.19
C ASN A 107 8.46 1.83 14.80
N TYR A 108 9.60 1.15 14.86
CA TYR A 108 10.83 1.71 15.40
C TYR A 108 11.18 3.06 14.74
N PRO A 109 11.61 4.09 15.50
CA PRO A 109 11.92 4.09 16.93
C PRO A 109 10.73 4.43 17.84
N TYR A 110 9.53 4.51 17.29
CA TYR A 110 8.36 4.99 18.01
C TYR A 110 7.75 3.90 18.89
N ARG A 111 7.22 4.33 20.04
CA ARG A 111 6.55 3.46 21.00
C ARG A 111 5.15 3.12 20.48
N GLY A 112 4.73 1.86 20.62
CA GLY A 112 3.37 1.42 20.30
C GLY A 112 3.15 1.09 18.82
N GLY A 113 1.89 0.89 18.48
CA GLY A 113 1.42 0.47 17.16
C GLY A 113 -0.07 0.71 17.01
N LYS A 114 -0.69 0.10 16.00
CA LYS A 114 -2.15 0.04 15.84
C LYS A 114 -2.84 -0.19 17.20
N TYR A 115 -3.93 0.52 17.44
CA TYR A 115 -4.68 0.57 18.71
C TYR A 115 -4.05 1.36 19.87
N SER A 116 -2.92 2.05 19.67
CA SER A 116 -2.31 2.88 20.71
C SER A 116 -2.30 4.37 20.36
N ASP A 117 -2.45 5.22 21.37
CA ASP A 117 -2.29 6.68 21.28
C ASP A 117 -0.81 7.12 21.28
N MET A 118 0.12 6.16 21.26
CA MET A 118 1.54 6.43 21.22
C MET A 118 1.98 6.74 19.79
N GLU A 119 3.13 7.39 19.62
CA GLU A 119 3.65 7.78 18.30
C GLU A 119 3.64 6.63 17.27
N GLY A 120 3.96 5.40 17.68
CA GLY A 120 3.96 4.26 16.77
C GLY A 120 2.58 3.83 16.28
N GLY A 121 1.48 4.33 16.87
CA GLY A 121 0.11 4.07 16.45
C GLY A 121 -0.55 5.22 15.70
N VAL A 122 -0.16 6.47 15.96
CA VAL A 122 -0.82 7.66 15.38
C VAL A 122 0.07 8.44 14.40
N ARG A 123 1.39 8.26 14.46
CA ARG A 123 2.31 8.98 13.58
C ARG A 123 2.51 8.21 12.29
N VAL A 124 1.93 8.77 11.24
CA VAL A 124 2.06 8.35 9.85
C VAL A 124 2.44 9.56 9.01
N LEU A 125 3.08 9.31 7.87
CA LEU A 125 3.17 10.26 6.77
C LEU A 125 2.20 9.80 5.70
#